data_AF-A0A4Y3PIH2-F1
#
_entry.id   AF-A0A4Y3PIH2-F1
#
_cell.length_a   1.000
_cell.length_b   1.000
_cell.length_c   1.000
_cell.angle_alpha   90.00
_cell.angle_beta   90.00
_cell.angle_gamma   90.00
#
_symmetry.space_group_name_H-M   'P 1'
#
loop_
_entity.id
_entity.type
_entity.pdbx_description
1 polymer ?
#
loop_
_entity_poly.entity_id
_entity_poly.type
_entity_poly.pdbx_seq_one_letter_code
_entity_poly.pdbx_strand_id
1 'polypeptide(L)'
;MDKGKMMDSIQIDGQKVELEAGYPVRFSCMEHIEQELDDYVNDFEAAPDTYPAKAIDDDAADKRCRVCGEPGQIALLKEKGM
;
A
#
# COMPACT_ATOMS: atom_id res chain seq x y z
N MET A 1 -1.86 1.24 26.34
CA MET A 1 -2.45 2.09 25.28
C MET A 1 -1.78 1.66 23.99
N ASP A 2 -2.30 0.59 23.42
CA ASP A 2 -1.84 0.03 22.15
C ASP A 2 -2.25 1.00 21.06
N LYS A 3 -1.38 1.99 20.80
CA LYS A 3 -1.46 2.87 19.65
C LYS A 3 -1.49 1.95 18.43
N GLY A 4 -2.63 1.89 17.75
CA GLY A 4 -2.74 1.30 16.42
C GLY A 4 -1.57 1.81 15.60
N LYS A 5 -0.75 0.87 15.13
CA LYS A 5 0.45 1.13 14.34
C LYS A 5 -0.01 1.87 13.08
N MET A 6 -0.06 3.19 13.15
CA MET A 6 0.07 4.04 11.97
C MET A 6 1.43 3.63 11.41
N MET A 7 1.44 2.91 10.29
CA MET A 7 2.68 2.48 9.68
C MET A 7 3.36 3.75 9.13
N ASP A 8 4.17 4.41 9.97
CA ASP A 8 4.93 5.61 9.56
C ASP A 8 6.01 5.26 8.51
N SER A 9 6.35 3.97 8.42
CA SER A 9 7.34 3.46 7.48
C SER A 9 7.13 1.97 7.22
N ILE A 10 7.47 1.51 6.02
CA ILE A 10 7.40 0.11 5.59
C ILE A 10 8.74 -0.33 5.01
N GLN A 11 9.09 -1.61 5.14
CA GLN A 11 10.28 -2.15 4.48
C GLN A 11 9.92 -2.67 3.10
N ILE A 12 10.60 -2.16 2.07
CA ILE A 12 10.44 -2.54 0.67
C ILE A 12 11.81 -2.91 0.11
N ASP A 13 12.00 -4.17 -0.31
CA ASP A 13 13.25 -4.68 -0.87
C ASP A 13 14.48 -4.41 0.04
N GLY A 14 14.28 -4.52 1.36
CA GLY A 14 15.31 -4.21 2.36
C GLY A 14 15.58 -2.70 2.58
N GLN A 15 14.89 -1.81 1.87
CA GLN A 15 14.93 -0.38 2.09
C GLN A 15 13.79 0.04 3.02
N LYS A 16 14.08 0.92 3.98
CA LYS A 16 13.05 1.53 4.82
C LYS A 16 12.47 2.72 4.07
N VAL A 17 11.19 2.62 3.72
CA VAL A 17 10.43 3.65 3.02
C VAL A 17 9.54 4.36 4.04
N GLU A 18 9.64 5.70 4.11
CA GLU A 18 8.76 6.51 4.95
C GLU A 18 7.44 6.75 4.23
N LEU A 19 6.34 6.44 4.91
CA LEU A 19 5.00 6.59 4.38
C LEU A 19 4.47 7.99 4.70
N GLU A 20 3.73 8.57 3.77
CA GLU A 20 3.08 9.86 3.98
C GLU A 20 1.92 9.72 4.97
N ALA A 21 1.88 10.63 5.95
CA ALA A 21 0.89 10.55 7.02
C ALA A 21 -0.52 10.84 6.48
N GLY A 22 -1.45 9.91 6.69
CA GLY A 22 -2.84 10.01 6.22
C GLY A 22 -3.15 9.14 5.00
N TYR A 23 -2.15 8.50 4.41
CA TYR A 23 -2.28 7.62 3.26
C TYR A 23 -2.15 6.15 3.67
N PRO A 24 -3.17 5.31 3.44
CA PRO A 24 -3.13 3.90 3.83
C PRO A 24 -2.37 3.06 2.80
N VAL A 25 -1.66 2.04 3.26
CA VAL A 25 -1.14 0.99 2.38
C VAL A 25 -2.30 0.08 1.97
N ARG A 26 -2.53 -0.07 0.66
CA ARG A 26 -3.50 -0.99 0.08
C ARG A 26 -2.79 -2.05 -0.74
N PHE A 27 -3.42 -3.20 -0.92
CA PHE A 27 -2.92 -4.25 -1.80
C PHE A 27 -3.99 -4.58 -2.84
N SER A 28 -3.56 -4.78 -4.09
CA SER A 28 -4.42 -5.13 -5.20
C SER A 28 -3.83 -6.25 -6.04
N CYS A 29 -4.69 -7.02 -6.68
CA CYS A 29 -4.28 -7.98 -7.70
C CYS A 29 -4.07 -7.26 -9.05
N MET A 30 -3.41 -7.92 -9.99
CA MET A 30 -3.14 -7.33 -11.31
C MET A 30 -4.41 -6.97 -12.09
N GLU A 31 -5.55 -7.63 -11.82
CA GLU A 31 -6.80 -7.35 -12.54
C GLU A 31 -7.52 -6.11 -12.02
N HIS A 32 -7.38 -5.77 -10.74
CA HIS A 32 -8.08 -4.65 -10.10
C HIS A 32 -7.13 -3.50 -9.73
N ILE A 33 -5.88 -3.53 -10.16
CA ILE A 33 -4.89 -2.50 -9.84
C ILE A 33 -5.29 -1.14 -10.42
N GLU A 34 -5.77 -1.10 -11.66
CA GLU A 34 -6.19 0.15 -12.31
C GLU A 34 -7.39 0.79 -11.60
N GLN A 35 -8.34 -0.05 -11.17
CA GLN A 35 -9.47 0.41 -10.37
C GLN A 35 -9.03 0.94 -9.01
N GLU A 36 -8.18 0.20 -8.29
CA GLU A 36 -7.66 0.65 -6.99
C GLU A 36 -6.81 1.93 -7.11
N LEU A 37 -6.07 2.11 -8.21
CA LEU A 37 -5.34 3.34 -8.50
C LEU A 37 -6.29 4.53 -8.63
N ASP A 38 -7.35 4.38 -9.41
CA ASP A 38 -8.36 5.42 -9.60
C ASP A 38 -9.10 5.71 -8.29
N ASP A 39 -9.55 4.68 -7.56
CA ASP A 39 -10.18 4.81 -6.25
C ASP A 39 -9.27 5.53 -5.25
N TYR A 40 -7.97 5.21 -5.23
CA TYR A 40 -7.01 5.87 -4.36
C TYR A 40 -6.84 7.35 -4.71
N VAL A 41 -6.73 7.68 -6.00
CA VAL A 41 -6.65 9.08 -6.45
C VAL A 41 -7.95 9.81 -6.12
N ASN A 42 -9.12 9.18 -6.26
CA ASN A 42 -10.39 9.79 -5.90
C ASN A 42 -10.54 10.00 -4.38
N ASP A 43 -10.10 9.03 -3.58
CA ASP A 43 -10.19 9.08 -2.10
C ASP A 43 -9.22 10.12 -1.50
N PHE A 44 -8.01 10.22 -2.04
CA PHE A 44 -6.92 10.98 -1.43
C PHE A 44 -6.35 12.11 -2.29
N GLU A 45 -6.96 12.37 -3.45
CA GLU A 45 -6.56 13.39 -4.43
C GLU A 45 -5.08 13.30 -4.84
N ALA A 46 -4.49 12.10 -4.73
CA ALA A 46 -3.07 11.87 -5.00
C ALA A 46 -2.83 10.48 -5.59
N ALA A 47 -1.90 10.41 -6.54
CA ALA A 47 -1.46 9.15 -7.12
C ALA A 47 -0.61 8.36 -6.10
N PRO A 48 -0.98 7.11 -5.78
CA PRO A 48 -0.15 6.26 -4.96
C PRO A 48 1.05 5.73 -5.76
N ASP A 49 2.12 5.44 -5.03
CA ASP A 49 3.27 4.68 -5.49
C ASP A 49 2.93 3.19 -5.51
N THR A 50 3.35 2.51 -6.58
CA THR A 50 3.05 1.10 -6.78
C THR A 50 4.29 0.25 -6.63
N TYR A 51 4.23 -0.70 -5.70
CA TYR A 51 5.33 -1.60 -5.39
C TYR A 51 4.89 -3.05 -5.54
N PRO A 52 5.76 -3.97 -5.97
CA PRO A 52 5.42 -5.39 -5.96
C PRO A 52 5.22 -5.86 -4.51
N ALA A 53 4.10 -6.51 -4.21
CA ALA A 53 3.76 -6.98 -2.86
C ALA A 53 4.80 -7.95 -2.28
N LYS A 54 5.53 -8.66 -3.15
CA LYS A 54 6.66 -9.52 -2.77
C LYS A 54 7.90 -8.75 -2.29
N ALA A 55 8.03 -7.47 -2.64
CA ALA A 55 9.12 -6.62 -2.14
C ALA A 55 8.79 -6.06 -0.75
N ILE A 56 7.51 -6.02 -0.37
CA ILE A 56 7.09 -5.59 0.97
C ILE A 56 7.51 -6.65 1.99
N ASP A 57 8.53 -6.32 2.76
CA ASP A 57 9.07 -7.15 3.85
C ASP A 57 8.31 -6.86 5.16
N ASP A 58 6.98 -7.00 5.09
CA ASP A 58 6.09 -6.88 6.24
C ASP A 58 5.07 -8.03 6.20
N ASP A 59 5.26 -9.00 7.10
CA ASP A 59 4.41 -10.20 7.22
C ASP A 59 3.08 -9.88 7.95
N ALA A 60 2.99 -8.74 8.63
CA ALA A 60 1.78 -8.29 9.30
C ALA A 60 0.83 -7.53 8.35
N ALA A 61 1.32 -7.14 7.16
CA ALA A 61 0.51 -6.50 6.13
C ALA A 61 -0.46 -7.50 5.49
N ASP A 62 -1.74 -7.13 5.40
CA ASP A 62 -2.75 -7.95 4.72
C ASP A 62 -2.58 -7.81 3.21
N LYS A 63 -1.74 -8.69 2.64
CA LYS A 63 -1.40 -8.74 1.21
C LYS A 63 -2.53 -9.37 0.39
N ARG A 64 -3.77 -8.90 0.56
CA ARG A 64 -4.95 -9.35 -0.19
C ARG A 64 -5.58 -8.20 -0.94
N CYS A 65 -6.05 -8.51 -2.15
CA CYS A 65 -6.84 -7.61 -2.95
C CYS A 65 -8.14 -7.27 -2.21
N ARG A 66 -8.41 -5.99 -2.04
CA ARG A 66 -9.63 -5.54 -1.35
C ARG A 66 -10.90 -5.81 -2.14
N VAL A 67 -10.79 -5.86 -3.47
CA VAL A 67 -11.92 -6.02 -4.38
C VAL A 67 -12.38 -7.48 -4.43
N CYS A 68 -11.46 -8.41 -4.67
CA CYS A 68 -11.79 -9.83 -4.88
C CYS A 68 -11.30 -10.78 -3.77
N GLY A 69 -10.45 -10.33 -2.86
CA GLY A 69 -9.88 -11.16 -1.79
C GLY A 69 -8.72 -12.07 -2.21
N GLU A 70 -8.38 -12.11 -3.50
CA GLU A 70 -7.21 -12.81 -4.04
C GLU A 70 -5.90 -12.26 -3.46
N PRO A 71 -4.78 -13.00 -3.51
CA PRO A 71 -3.49 -12.48 -3.08
C PRO A 71 -3.10 -11.22 -3.85
N GLY A 72 -2.85 -10.13 -3.12
CA GLY A 72 -2.40 -8.86 -3.65
C GLY A 72 -0.98 -9.00 -4.21
N GLN A 73 -0.81 -8.62 -5.48
CA GLN A 73 0.47 -8.67 -6.17
C GLN A 73 1.16 -7.30 -6.19
N ILE A 74 0.38 -6.24 -6.04
CA ILE A 74 0.84 -4.85 -6.03
C ILE A 74 0.38 -4.19 -4.73
N ALA A 75 1.30 -3.52 -4.06
CA ALA A 75 1.04 -2.63 -2.94
C ALA A 75 0.90 -1.20 -3.49
N LEU A 76 -0.16 -0.52 -3.10
CA LEU A 76 -0.36 0.91 -3.32
C LEU A 76 -0.10 1.62 -2.00
N LEU A 77 0.84 2.55 -1.99
CA LEU A 77 1.21 3.31 -0.81
C LEU A 77 1.68 4.69 -1.25
N LYS A 78 1.72 5.66 -0.35
CA LYS A 78 2.28 6.97 -0.68
C LYS A 78 3.57 7.17 0.10
N GLU A 79 4.66 7.39 -0.61
CA GLU A 79 5.93 7.74 0.00
C GLU A 79 5.96 9.21 0.41
N LYS A 80 6.56 9.48 1.55
CA LYS A 80 6.76 10.84 2.02
C LYS A 80 7.84 11.53 1.17
N GLY A 81 7.42 12.44 0.30
CA GLY A 81 8.32 13.29 -0.48
C GLY A 81 8.41 13.01 -2.00
N MET A 82 7.53 12.16 -2.56
CA MET A 82 7.41 11.93 -4.01
C MET A 82 6.16 12.60 -4.62
#